data_AF-G0SBH3-F1
#
_entry.id   AF-G0SBH3-F1
#
_cell.length_a   1.000
_cell.length_b   1.000
_cell.length_c   1.000
_cell.angle_alpha   90.00
_cell.angle_beta   90.00
_cell.angle_gamma   90.00
#
_symmetry.space_group_name_H-M   'P 1'
#
loop_
_entity.id
_entity.type
_entity.pdbx_description
1 polymer ?
#
loop_
_entity_poly.entity_id
_entity_poly.type
_entity_poly.pdbx_seq_one_letter_code
_entity_poly.pdbx_strand_id
1 'polypeptide(L)'
;MYPPPPAPASFASREELEQFAWAVYDVLAGVAGRFSIRPGKHNKSASWWSEGLATARETDPVVYRKLCKEARVNFYKERISTATSSAEWGRILRWRKDAPDNRPMVMIVDGRVVSDTEQVAADEELKDAFFGALSNTPGPDGVPLAFLRHAWELVRPAARAITEGCMALGVFPQAFRQATVITLSKPGRDPRSYKGWRPITLLSTFGKGVERLLARRMTAAALCSGLLPLSVAGAIPSRSALDLVQSLVHDAETMARQGYHGLFVTLDIDSAYPSVQPSIQFQFQFQILVGLLEQSMERRLDLGVRER
;
A
#
# COMPACT_ATOMS: atom_id res chain seq x y z
N MET A 1 -24.17 -6.84 -19.44
CA MET A 1 -23.08 -6.90 -18.44
C MET A 1 -23.55 -7.90 -17.41
N TYR A 2 -22.87 -9.04 -17.22
CA TYR A 2 -23.23 -9.92 -16.11
C TYR A 2 -22.72 -9.25 -14.83
N PRO A 3 -23.58 -8.89 -13.87
CA PRO A 3 -23.12 -8.38 -12.59
C PRO A 3 -22.28 -9.46 -11.88
N PRO A 4 -21.32 -9.08 -11.01
CA PRO A 4 -20.69 -10.05 -10.12
C PRO A 4 -21.77 -10.83 -9.35
N PRO A 5 -21.48 -12.08 -8.95
CA PRO A 5 -22.44 -12.89 -8.19
C PRO A 5 -22.93 -12.11 -6.96
N PRO A 6 -24.22 -12.23 -6.58
CA PRO A 6 -24.74 -11.54 -5.41
C PRO A 6 -23.91 -11.90 -4.20
N ALA A 7 -23.46 -10.87 -3.47
CA ALA A 7 -22.59 -11.06 -2.33
C ALA A 7 -23.35 -11.75 -1.19
N PRO A 8 -22.84 -12.86 -0.64
CA PRO A 8 -23.43 -13.48 0.53
C PRO A 8 -23.24 -12.59 1.76
N ALA A 9 -24.12 -12.73 2.75
CA ALA A 9 -24.03 -11.97 4.00
C ALA A 9 -22.83 -12.40 4.86
N SER A 10 -22.46 -13.68 4.80
CA SER A 10 -21.29 -14.26 5.45
C SER A 10 -20.86 -15.55 4.75
N PHE A 11 -19.68 -16.06 5.07
CA PHE A 11 -19.18 -17.34 4.59
C PHE A 11 -19.11 -18.32 5.77
N ALA A 12 -19.64 -19.53 5.60
CA ALA A 12 -19.61 -20.57 6.63
C ALA A 12 -18.29 -21.35 6.64
N SER A 13 -17.56 -21.35 5.52
CA SER A 13 -16.32 -22.11 5.36
C SER A 13 -15.30 -21.39 4.48
N ARG A 14 -14.04 -21.84 4.57
CA ARG A 14 -12.95 -21.38 3.69
C ARG A 14 -13.26 -21.68 2.23
N GLU A 15 -13.87 -22.83 1.96
CA GLU A 15 -14.20 -23.33 0.64
C GLU A 15 -15.24 -22.42 -0.03
N GLU A 16 -16.26 -21.96 0.70
CA GLU A 16 -17.25 -21.01 0.19
C GLU A 16 -16.64 -19.66 -0.17
N LEU A 17 -15.77 -19.12 0.69
CA LEU A 17 -15.04 -17.89 0.41
C LEU A 17 -14.17 -18.03 -0.85
N GLU A 18 -13.48 -19.16 -0.99
CA GLU A 18 -12.62 -19.42 -2.13
C GLU A 18 -13.42 -19.53 -3.43
N GLN A 19 -14.53 -20.28 -3.43
CA GLN A 19 -15.43 -20.42 -4.59
C GLN A 19 -16.00 -19.05 -5.02
N PHE A 20 -16.47 -18.25 -4.05
CA PHE A 20 -16.99 -16.92 -4.33
C PHE A 20 -15.89 -15.98 -4.88
N ALA A 21 -14.68 -16.04 -4.32
CA ALA A 21 -13.55 -15.26 -4.80
C ALA A 21 -13.15 -15.61 -6.24
N TRP A 22 -13.15 -16.89 -6.61
CA TRP A 22 -12.93 -17.31 -8.00
C TRP A 22 -14.03 -16.83 -8.93
N ALA A 23 -15.30 -16.95 -8.53
CA ALA A 23 -16.42 -16.45 -9.33
C ALA A 23 -16.32 -14.93 -9.58
N VAL A 24 -15.95 -14.15 -8.56
CA VAL A 24 -15.69 -12.71 -8.69
C VAL A 24 -14.49 -12.45 -9.60
N TYR A 25 -13.39 -13.19 -9.41
CA TYR A 25 -12.20 -13.10 -10.25
C TYR A 25 -12.51 -13.34 -11.72
N ASP A 26 -13.22 -14.42 -12.05
CA ASP A 26 -13.55 -14.81 -13.43
C ASP A 26 -14.47 -13.80 -14.11
N VAL A 27 -15.46 -13.26 -13.37
CA VAL A 27 -16.33 -12.19 -13.88
C VAL A 27 -15.50 -10.93 -14.18
N LEU A 28 -14.65 -10.52 -13.25
CA LEU A 28 -13.82 -9.33 -13.43
C LEU A 28 -12.82 -9.51 -14.58
N ALA A 29 -12.16 -10.66 -14.67
CA ALA A 29 -11.19 -10.99 -15.72
C ALA A 29 -11.85 -11.09 -17.09
N GLY A 30 -13.00 -11.76 -17.19
CA GLY A 30 -13.76 -11.90 -18.44
C GLY A 30 -14.28 -10.56 -18.98
N VAL A 31 -14.61 -9.62 -18.08
CA VAL A 31 -15.01 -8.26 -18.44
C VAL A 31 -13.78 -7.42 -18.81
N ALA A 32 -12.71 -7.46 -18.01
CA ALA A 32 -11.49 -6.71 -18.26
C ALA A 32 -10.79 -7.11 -19.57
N GLY A 33 -10.84 -8.38 -19.96
CA GLY A 33 -10.36 -8.85 -21.27
C GLY A 33 -11.02 -8.13 -22.46
N ARG A 34 -12.27 -7.67 -22.31
CA ARG A 34 -13.00 -6.86 -23.32
C ARG A 34 -12.70 -5.36 -23.23
N PHE A 35 -12.15 -4.91 -22.10
CA PHE A 35 -11.68 -3.55 -21.86
C PHE A 35 -10.17 -3.39 -22.04
N SER A 36 -9.45 -4.46 -22.43
CA SER A 36 -8.06 -4.38 -22.88
C SER A 36 -7.96 -3.28 -23.95
N ILE A 37 -7.40 -2.17 -23.50
CA ILE A 37 -7.06 -0.93 -24.17
C ILE A 37 -7.46 -0.93 -25.65
N ARG A 38 -8.58 -0.26 -26.00
CA ARG A 38 -8.73 0.22 -27.37
C ARG A 38 -7.53 1.12 -27.67
N PRO A 39 -6.75 0.85 -28.73
CA PRO A 39 -5.74 1.79 -29.18
C PRO A 39 -6.45 3.13 -29.45
N GLY A 40 -5.94 4.25 -28.89
CA GLY A 40 -6.39 5.59 -29.28
C GLY A 40 -7.02 6.49 -28.22
N LYS A 41 -7.12 6.10 -26.93
CA LYS A 41 -7.38 7.09 -25.86
C LYS A 41 -6.09 7.43 -25.11
N HIS A 42 -5.42 8.49 -25.55
CA HIS A 42 -4.30 9.08 -24.83
C HIS A 42 -4.77 9.52 -23.43
N ASN A 43 -4.17 8.97 -22.37
CA ASN A 43 -4.15 9.63 -21.07
C ASN A 43 -3.56 11.03 -21.28
N LYS A 44 -4.08 12.04 -20.56
CA LYS A 44 -3.46 13.39 -20.52
C LYS A 44 -1.96 13.19 -20.32
N SER A 45 -1.18 13.57 -21.32
CA SER A 45 0.27 13.41 -21.29
C SER A 45 0.80 14.14 -20.06
N ALA A 46 1.86 13.59 -19.44
CA ALA A 46 2.49 14.26 -18.33
C ALA A 46 2.84 15.71 -18.73
N SER A 47 2.73 16.67 -17.82
CA SER A 47 2.94 18.09 -18.14
C SER A 47 4.34 18.43 -18.64
N TRP A 48 5.31 17.53 -18.46
CA TRP A 48 6.68 17.61 -18.97
C TRP A 48 6.88 16.87 -20.30
N TRP A 49 5.82 16.26 -20.84
CA TRP A 49 5.84 15.55 -22.11
C TRP A 49 5.89 16.52 -23.29
N SER A 50 6.66 16.17 -24.32
CA SER A 50 6.77 16.94 -25.55
C SER A 50 6.74 16.02 -26.78
N GLU A 51 6.44 16.59 -27.93
CA GLU A 51 6.39 15.86 -29.21
C GLU A 51 7.77 15.32 -29.60
N GLY A 52 8.85 16.01 -29.25
CA GLY A 52 10.23 15.50 -29.43
C GLY A 52 10.53 14.23 -28.64
N LEU A 53 9.87 14.00 -27.49
CA LEU A 53 9.97 12.73 -26.76
C LEU A 53 9.17 11.61 -27.44
N ALA A 54 8.12 11.94 -28.19
CA ALA A 54 7.37 10.96 -28.98
C ALA A 54 8.24 10.43 -30.13
N THR A 55 8.92 11.32 -30.87
CA THR A 55 9.85 10.94 -31.93
C THR A 55 11.03 10.11 -31.41
N ALA A 56 11.59 10.47 -30.24
CA ALA A 56 12.66 9.70 -29.62
C ALA A 56 12.21 8.29 -29.21
N ARG A 57 10.95 8.14 -28.77
CA ARG A 57 10.37 6.85 -28.37
C ARG A 57 10.35 5.83 -29.52
N GLU A 58 10.12 6.31 -30.73
CA GLU A 58 10.01 5.48 -31.94
C GLU A 58 11.37 5.16 -32.57
N THR A 59 12.38 6.01 -32.33
CA THR A 59 13.68 5.93 -33.00
C THR A 59 14.75 5.22 -32.18
N ASP A 60 14.90 5.53 -30.88
CA ASP A 60 15.90 4.90 -30.01
C ASP A 60 15.42 4.85 -28.54
N PRO A 61 15.09 3.65 -28.02
CA PRO A 61 14.63 3.48 -26.64
C PRO A 61 15.63 3.93 -25.55
N VAL A 62 16.93 3.93 -25.83
CA VAL A 62 17.98 4.35 -24.88
C VAL A 62 18.03 5.88 -24.83
N VAL A 63 18.06 6.53 -25.99
CA VAL A 63 18.02 7.99 -26.12
C VAL A 63 16.70 8.54 -25.56
N TYR A 64 15.57 7.88 -25.84
CA TYR A 64 14.27 8.19 -25.27
C TYR A 64 14.28 8.24 -23.74
N ARG A 65 14.87 7.23 -23.08
CA ARG A 65 14.97 7.20 -21.62
C ARG A 65 15.83 8.34 -21.07
N LYS A 66 16.94 8.67 -21.75
CA LYS A 66 17.81 9.79 -21.38
C LYS A 66 17.08 11.13 -21.48
N LEU A 67 16.44 11.39 -22.61
CA LEU A 67 15.67 12.61 -22.86
C LEU A 67 14.48 12.74 -21.91
N CYS A 68 13.77 11.66 -21.62
CA CYS A 68 12.70 11.66 -20.62
C CYS A 68 13.22 12.02 -19.22
N LYS A 69 14.40 11.52 -18.84
CA LYS A 69 15.01 11.85 -17.55
C LYS A 69 15.39 13.34 -17.48
N GLU A 70 16.02 13.87 -18.53
CA GLU A 70 16.44 15.27 -18.62
C GLU A 70 15.23 16.22 -18.63
N ALA A 71 14.23 15.96 -19.48
CA ALA A 71 13.01 16.75 -19.56
C ALA A 71 12.27 16.78 -18.21
N ARG A 72 12.17 15.63 -17.54
CA ARG A 72 11.55 15.55 -16.20
C ARG A 72 12.34 16.34 -15.17
N VAL A 73 13.67 16.22 -15.15
CA VAL A 73 14.53 16.94 -14.19
C VAL A 73 14.43 18.45 -14.40
N ASN A 74 14.51 18.92 -15.64
CA ASN A 74 14.45 20.35 -15.95
C ASN A 74 13.07 20.93 -15.59
N PHE A 75 11.98 20.21 -15.92
CA PHE A 75 10.63 20.60 -15.53
C PHE A 75 10.47 20.79 -14.02
N TYR A 76 11.01 19.88 -13.20
CA TYR A 76 10.92 20.03 -11.74
C TYR A 76 11.86 21.09 -11.20
N LYS A 77 13.07 21.25 -11.76
CA LYS A 77 14.00 22.32 -11.38
C LYS A 77 13.39 23.70 -11.59
N GLU A 78 12.78 23.92 -12.75
CA GLU A 78 12.11 25.18 -13.07
C GLU A 78 10.97 25.44 -12.07
N ARG A 79 10.08 24.47 -11.86
CA ARG A 79 8.98 24.64 -10.91
C ARG A 79 9.43 24.90 -9.48
N ILE A 80 10.47 24.22 -9.01
CA ILE A 80 11.06 24.44 -7.69
C ILE A 80 11.61 25.86 -7.59
N SER A 81 12.30 26.34 -8.63
CA SER A 81 12.86 27.70 -8.65
C SER A 81 11.80 28.80 -8.68
N THR A 82 10.62 28.52 -9.22
CA THR A 82 9.52 29.49 -9.34
C THR A 82 8.49 29.42 -8.20
N ALA A 83 8.60 28.46 -7.28
CA ALA A 83 7.62 28.27 -6.22
C ALA A 83 7.88 29.20 -5.03
N THR A 84 6.94 30.12 -4.78
CA THR A 84 7.05 31.10 -3.69
C THR A 84 5.96 30.90 -2.62
N SER A 85 4.91 30.14 -2.94
CA SER A 85 3.80 29.87 -2.03
C SER A 85 3.72 28.42 -1.57
N SER A 86 3.24 28.18 -0.34
CA SER A 86 3.02 26.84 0.22
C SER A 86 2.12 25.96 -0.67
N ALA A 87 1.16 26.57 -1.40
CA ALA A 87 0.31 25.87 -2.35
C ALA A 87 1.06 25.40 -3.61
N GLU A 88 2.06 26.15 -4.09
CA GLU A 88 2.92 25.75 -5.19
C GLU A 88 3.90 24.66 -4.80
N TRP A 89 4.50 24.79 -3.61
CA TRP A 89 5.32 23.74 -3.00
C TRP A 89 4.53 22.43 -2.81
N GLY A 90 3.27 22.51 -2.35
CA GLY A 90 2.37 21.37 -2.28
C GLY A 90 2.13 20.70 -3.64
N ARG A 91 1.91 21.48 -4.70
CA ARG A 91 1.76 20.97 -6.08
C ARG A 91 3.03 20.30 -6.63
N ILE A 92 4.21 20.77 -6.24
CA ILE A 92 5.52 20.27 -6.72
C ILE A 92 5.93 18.99 -6.01
N LEU A 93 5.86 19.01 -4.67
CA LEU A 93 6.23 17.88 -3.83
C LEU A 93 5.21 16.74 -3.92
N ARG A 94 4.03 17.00 -4.54
CA ARG A 94 2.85 16.12 -4.47
C ARG A 94 2.57 15.65 -3.04
N TRP A 95 2.85 16.52 -2.08
CA TRP A 95 2.12 16.46 -0.83
C TRP A 95 0.66 16.72 -1.16
N ARG A 96 -0.20 15.93 -0.50
CA ARG A 96 -1.62 15.75 -0.80
C ARG A 96 -2.27 17.03 -1.36
N LYS A 97 -3.01 16.89 -2.47
CA LYS A 97 -3.82 17.97 -3.07
C LYS A 97 -4.99 18.38 -2.18
N ASP A 98 -5.34 17.51 -1.25
CA ASP A 98 -6.37 17.73 -0.25
C ASP A 98 -5.74 18.52 0.91
N ALA A 99 -6.58 19.23 1.67
CA ALA A 99 -6.18 19.74 3.00
C ALA A 99 -5.43 18.63 3.78
N PRO A 100 -4.61 18.97 4.81
CA PRO A 100 -4.22 17.97 5.79
C PRO A 100 -5.45 17.13 6.11
N ASP A 101 -5.29 15.82 6.10
CA ASP A 101 -6.37 14.88 6.31
C ASP A 101 -7.15 15.31 7.55
N ASN A 102 -8.28 16.00 7.37
CA ASN A 102 -9.13 16.43 8.47
C ASN A 102 -9.98 15.27 8.98
N ARG A 103 -9.73 14.04 8.49
CA ARG A 103 -10.11 12.85 9.22
C ARG A 103 -9.44 12.96 10.59
N PRO A 104 -10.19 12.91 11.69
CA PRO A 104 -9.58 12.95 12.99
C PRO A 104 -8.58 11.79 13.07
N MET A 105 -7.31 12.10 13.38
CA MET A 105 -6.43 11.09 13.95
C MET A 105 -7.03 10.73 15.30
N VAL A 106 -7.88 9.72 15.35
CA VAL A 106 -8.41 9.24 16.62
C VAL A 106 -7.38 8.31 17.23
N MET A 107 -6.49 8.90 18.01
CA MET A 107 -5.78 8.29 19.12
C MET A 107 -6.07 9.16 20.33
N ILE A 108 -6.60 8.61 21.42
CA ILE A 108 -6.34 9.22 22.73
C ILE A 108 -6.04 8.12 23.75
N VAL A 109 -4.84 8.26 24.31
CA VAL A 109 -4.32 7.60 25.51
C VAL A 109 -4.05 8.74 26.50
N ASP A 110 -4.36 8.53 27.79
CA ASP A 110 -4.74 9.54 28.83
C ASP A 110 -6.18 10.08 28.75
N GLY A 111 -7.13 9.30 28.20
CA GLY A 111 -8.55 9.63 28.40
C GLY A 111 -9.60 9.16 27.39
N ARG A 112 -9.22 8.38 26.34
CA ARG A 112 -10.07 7.74 25.28
C ARG A 112 -10.33 8.62 24.06
N VAL A 113 -10.18 8.16 22.80
CA VAL A 113 -10.88 7.07 22.10
C VAL A 113 -9.95 6.24 21.18
N VAL A 114 -10.17 4.91 21.13
CA VAL A 114 -9.96 3.99 19.99
C VAL A 114 -11.06 2.90 20.05
N SER A 115 -12.01 2.93 19.12
CA SER A 115 -13.13 1.98 19.00
C SER A 115 -13.57 1.96 17.54
N ASP A 116 -13.61 0.88 16.75
CA ASP A 116 -13.62 -0.55 17.01
C ASP A 116 -12.86 -1.23 15.85
N THR A 117 -11.97 -2.17 16.13
CA THR A 117 -11.48 -3.12 15.11
C THR A 117 -12.55 -4.16 14.71
N GLU A 118 -13.69 -4.18 15.41
CA GLU A 118 -14.80 -5.13 15.21
C GLU A 118 -15.91 -4.63 14.30
N GLN A 119 -15.94 -3.33 13.94
CA GLN A 119 -16.96 -2.84 13.02
C GLN A 119 -16.61 -3.19 11.57
N VAL A 120 -17.60 -3.78 10.89
CA VAL A 120 -17.83 -3.81 9.44
C VAL A 120 -17.05 -2.68 8.77
N ALA A 121 -16.18 -2.98 7.80
CA ALA A 121 -15.40 -1.95 7.11
C ALA A 121 -16.34 -0.83 6.68
N ALA A 122 -16.20 0.38 7.24
CA ALA A 122 -17.06 1.48 6.86
C ALA A 122 -16.95 1.63 5.32
N ASP A 123 -18.06 1.87 4.63
CA ASP A 123 -18.08 1.91 3.15
C ASP A 123 -16.98 2.83 2.60
N GLU A 124 -16.67 3.92 3.31
CA GLU A 124 -15.57 4.83 3.01
C GLU A 124 -14.17 4.24 3.28
N GLU A 125 -13.97 3.49 4.37
CA GLU A 125 -12.71 2.81 4.66
C GLU A 125 -12.38 1.79 3.57
N LEU A 126 -13.38 1.01 3.16
CA LEU A 126 -13.29 0.02 2.09
C LEU A 126 -12.94 0.71 0.76
N LYS A 127 -13.68 1.76 0.40
CA LYS A 127 -13.43 2.54 -0.81
C LYS A 127 -12.04 3.17 -0.83
N ASP A 128 -11.60 3.73 0.28
CA ASP A 128 -10.26 4.32 0.43
C ASP A 128 -9.15 3.28 0.35
N ALA A 129 -9.38 2.05 0.82
CA ALA A 129 -8.44 0.96 0.65
C ALA A 129 -8.31 0.56 -0.81
N PHE A 130 -9.42 0.48 -1.55
CA PHE A 130 -9.39 0.14 -2.98
C PHE A 130 -8.82 1.27 -3.84
N PHE A 131 -9.09 2.54 -3.50
CA PHE A 131 -8.71 3.68 -4.32
C PHE A 131 -7.44 4.40 -3.91
N GLY A 132 -6.90 4.10 -2.73
CA GLY A 132 -5.71 4.75 -2.18
C GLY A 132 -4.41 4.55 -2.97
N ALA A 133 -4.42 3.74 -4.03
CA ALA A 133 -3.31 3.66 -4.97
C ALA A 133 -3.41 4.75 -6.07
N LEU A 134 -2.29 5.38 -6.40
CA LEU A 134 -2.23 6.42 -7.45
C LEU A 134 -2.45 5.83 -8.86
N SER A 135 -1.85 4.66 -9.12
CA SER A 135 -2.13 3.81 -10.28
C SER A 135 -1.58 2.41 -10.00
N ASN A 136 -2.29 1.38 -10.47
CA ASN A 136 -1.80 0.00 -10.40
C ASN A 136 -1.84 -0.61 -11.79
N THR A 137 -0.71 -1.13 -12.24
CA THR A 137 -0.66 -2.07 -13.36
C THR A 137 -1.47 -3.31 -12.98
N PRO A 138 -2.40 -3.77 -13.85
CA PRO A 138 -3.22 -4.94 -13.57
C PRO A 138 -2.37 -6.20 -13.39
N GLY A 139 -2.92 -7.16 -12.65
CA GLY A 139 -2.35 -8.50 -12.51
C GLY A 139 -2.78 -9.41 -13.67
N PRO A 140 -2.72 -10.74 -13.48
CA PRO A 140 -3.19 -11.72 -14.47
C PRO A 140 -4.66 -11.56 -14.85
N ASP A 141 -5.48 -10.99 -13.95
CA ASP A 141 -6.89 -10.67 -14.19
C ASP A 141 -7.11 -9.57 -15.22
N GLY A 142 -6.08 -8.80 -15.57
CA GLY A 142 -6.19 -7.69 -16.50
C GLY A 142 -7.01 -6.51 -15.97
N VAL A 143 -7.39 -6.48 -14.69
CA VAL A 143 -8.32 -5.48 -14.11
C VAL A 143 -7.56 -4.23 -13.67
N PRO A 144 -7.66 -3.08 -14.37
CA PRO A 144 -6.99 -1.86 -13.95
C PRO A 144 -7.76 -1.15 -12.83
N LEU A 145 -7.06 -0.33 -12.04
CA LEU A 145 -7.70 0.47 -10.99
C LEU A 145 -8.80 1.41 -11.52
N ALA A 146 -8.63 1.92 -12.74
CA ALA A 146 -9.63 2.76 -13.39
C ALA A 146 -10.96 2.00 -13.58
N PHE A 147 -10.92 0.71 -13.92
CA PHE A 147 -12.12 -0.11 -14.04
C PHE A 147 -12.84 -0.21 -12.70
N LEU A 148 -12.11 -0.53 -11.62
CA LEU A 148 -12.69 -0.63 -10.28
C LEU A 148 -13.32 0.69 -9.81
N ARG A 149 -12.75 1.84 -10.18
CA ARG A 149 -13.34 3.16 -9.87
C ARG A 149 -14.66 3.40 -10.60
N HIS A 150 -14.75 3.01 -11.87
CA HIS A 150 -15.97 3.20 -12.68
C HIS A 150 -17.06 2.19 -12.32
N ALA A 151 -16.69 0.96 -11.98
CA ALA A 151 -17.60 -0.13 -11.64
C ALA A 151 -17.82 -0.27 -10.12
N TRP A 152 -17.41 0.72 -9.31
CA TRP A 152 -17.36 0.59 -7.85
C TRP A 152 -18.69 0.16 -7.24
N GLU A 153 -19.78 0.80 -7.65
CA GLU A 153 -21.13 0.49 -7.14
C GLU A 153 -21.52 -0.98 -7.36
N LEU A 154 -21.04 -1.59 -8.46
CA LEU A 154 -21.28 -2.99 -8.78
C LEU A 154 -20.33 -3.94 -8.05
N VAL A 155 -19.09 -3.50 -7.80
CA VAL A 155 -18.02 -4.34 -7.26
C VAL A 155 -17.95 -4.27 -5.72
N ARG A 156 -18.43 -3.16 -5.12
CA ARG A 156 -18.38 -2.90 -3.67
C ARG A 156 -18.98 -4.04 -2.83
N PRO A 157 -20.16 -4.63 -3.16
CA PRO A 157 -20.71 -5.72 -2.35
C PRO A 157 -19.77 -6.94 -2.30
N ALA A 158 -19.18 -7.30 -3.44
CA ALA A 158 -18.20 -8.40 -3.51
C ALA A 158 -16.90 -8.06 -2.76
N ALA A 159 -16.41 -6.83 -2.90
CA ALA A 159 -15.24 -6.33 -2.17
C ALA A 159 -15.45 -6.40 -0.65
N ARG A 160 -16.62 -5.98 -0.18
CA ARG A 160 -17.04 -6.06 1.22
C ARG A 160 -17.05 -7.50 1.71
N ALA A 161 -17.84 -8.36 1.06
CA ALA A 161 -17.99 -9.75 1.48
C ALA A 161 -16.63 -10.45 1.54
N ILE A 162 -15.81 -10.38 0.49
CA ILE A 162 -14.49 -11.03 0.46
C ILE A 162 -13.61 -10.50 1.59
N THR A 163 -13.59 -9.19 1.83
CA THR A 163 -12.77 -8.61 2.90
C THR A 163 -13.22 -9.10 4.28
N GLU A 164 -14.52 -9.07 4.56
CA GLU A 164 -15.09 -9.54 5.82
C GLU A 164 -14.86 -11.04 6.02
N GLY A 165 -15.02 -11.84 4.96
CA GLY A 165 -14.68 -13.26 4.96
C GLY A 165 -13.20 -13.51 5.24
N CYS A 166 -12.30 -12.72 4.66
CA CYS A 166 -10.86 -12.81 4.96
C CYS A 166 -10.57 -12.55 6.45
N MET A 167 -11.22 -11.54 7.04
CA MET A 167 -11.04 -11.20 8.45
C MET A 167 -11.63 -12.27 9.37
N ALA A 168 -12.84 -12.77 9.06
CA ALA A 168 -13.54 -13.74 9.89
C ALA A 168 -12.86 -15.13 9.87
N LEU A 169 -12.40 -15.56 8.69
CA LEU A 169 -11.82 -16.90 8.50
C LEU A 169 -10.29 -16.92 8.58
N GLY A 170 -9.63 -15.76 8.61
CA GLY A 170 -8.18 -15.66 8.62
C GLY A 170 -7.50 -16.16 7.33
N VAL A 171 -8.22 -16.20 6.21
CA VAL A 171 -7.72 -16.74 4.94
C VAL A 171 -7.89 -15.71 3.82
N PHE A 172 -6.81 -15.46 3.08
CA PHE A 172 -6.85 -14.64 1.88
C PHE A 172 -7.09 -15.52 0.62
N PRO A 173 -8.07 -15.28 -0.25
CA PRO A 173 -8.39 -16.21 -1.35
C PRO A 173 -7.24 -16.44 -2.33
N GLN A 174 -7.09 -17.68 -2.82
CA GLN A 174 -6.05 -18.05 -3.80
C GLN A 174 -6.25 -17.35 -5.14
N ALA A 175 -7.51 -17.10 -5.53
CA ALA A 175 -7.85 -16.34 -6.75
C ALA A 175 -7.03 -15.03 -6.88
N PHE A 176 -6.84 -14.31 -5.78
CA PHE A 176 -6.13 -13.04 -5.77
C PHE A 176 -4.63 -13.14 -5.49
N ARG A 177 -4.11 -14.34 -5.19
CA ARG A 177 -2.67 -14.61 -5.02
C ARG A 177 -1.95 -14.85 -6.34
N GLN A 178 -2.69 -15.00 -7.44
CA GLN A 178 -2.11 -15.14 -8.77
C GLN A 178 -1.34 -13.87 -9.16
N ALA A 179 -0.14 -14.05 -9.71
CA ALA A 179 0.71 -12.92 -10.07
C ALA A 179 1.48 -13.13 -11.37
N THR A 180 1.69 -12.03 -12.09
CA THR A 180 2.64 -11.96 -13.20
C THR A 180 3.94 -11.33 -12.70
N VAL A 181 5.06 -12.04 -12.83
CA VAL A 181 6.38 -11.48 -12.46
C VAL A 181 7.01 -10.83 -13.68
N ILE A 182 7.33 -9.54 -13.58
CA ILE A 182 8.10 -8.80 -14.57
C ILE A 182 9.44 -8.39 -13.98
N THR A 183 10.49 -8.28 -14.79
CA THR A 183 11.84 -7.89 -14.30
C THR A 183 12.25 -6.53 -14.81
N LEU A 184 12.68 -5.64 -13.92
CA LEU A 184 13.29 -4.35 -14.26
C LEU A 184 14.81 -4.39 -14.08
N SER A 185 15.57 -3.84 -15.02
CA SER A 185 17.02 -3.76 -14.87
C SER A 185 17.43 -2.71 -13.83
N LYS A 186 18.49 -3.02 -13.08
CA LYS A 186 19.16 -2.07 -12.19
C LYS A 186 20.14 -1.23 -13.02
N PRO A 187 20.06 0.11 -12.97
CA PRO A 187 21.03 0.96 -13.66
C PRO A 187 22.46 0.65 -13.20
N GLY A 188 23.41 0.56 -14.14
CA GLY A 188 24.82 0.37 -13.84
C GLY A 188 25.20 -1.02 -13.31
N ARG A 189 24.33 -2.04 -13.47
CA ARG A 189 24.64 -3.43 -13.12
C ARG A 189 24.73 -4.30 -14.38
N ASP A 190 25.54 -5.36 -14.31
CA ASP A 190 25.70 -6.33 -15.39
C ASP A 190 24.35 -7.02 -15.69
N PRO A 191 23.81 -6.88 -16.92
CA PRO A 191 22.57 -7.52 -17.31
C PRO A 191 22.64 -9.06 -17.33
N ARG A 192 23.84 -9.65 -17.33
CA ARG A 192 24.04 -11.11 -17.28
C ARG A 192 23.93 -11.67 -15.85
N SER A 193 24.01 -10.81 -14.84
CA SER A 193 23.85 -11.19 -13.44
C SER A 193 22.39 -11.06 -12.99
N TYR A 194 21.86 -12.08 -12.30
CA TYR A 194 20.52 -12.00 -11.69
C TYR A 194 20.40 -10.83 -10.69
N LYS A 195 21.51 -10.46 -10.02
CA LYS A 195 21.58 -9.30 -9.11
C LYS A 195 21.35 -7.97 -9.83
N GLY A 196 21.52 -7.94 -11.16
CA GLY A 196 21.24 -6.81 -12.04
C GLY A 196 19.76 -6.60 -12.33
N TRP A 197 18.86 -7.46 -11.85
CA TRP A 197 17.42 -7.35 -12.09
C TRP A 197 16.63 -7.15 -10.79
N ARG A 198 15.45 -6.55 -10.91
CA ARG A 198 14.44 -6.39 -9.85
C ARG A 198 13.16 -7.07 -10.32
N PRO A 199 12.80 -8.24 -9.75
CA PRO A 199 11.49 -8.80 -10.00
C PRO A 199 10.42 -7.90 -9.39
N ILE A 200 9.33 -7.70 -10.10
CA ILE A 200 8.12 -7.00 -9.66
C ILE A 200 6.95 -7.95 -9.88
N THR A 201 6.26 -8.24 -8.80
CA THR A 201 5.10 -9.13 -8.78
C THR A 201 3.82 -8.31 -8.99
N LEU A 202 3.17 -8.51 -10.13
CA LEU A 202 1.90 -7.86 -10.47
C LEU A 202 0.74 -8.75 -10.01
N LEU A 203 0.21 -8.46 -8.82
CA LEU A 203 -1.03 -9.09 -8.29
C LEU A 203 -2.29 -8.38 -8.81
N SER A 204 -3.43 -9.07 -8.66
CA SER A 204 -4.78 -8.52 -8.91
C SER A 204 -4.96 -7.15 -8.26
N THR A 205 -5.50 -6.18 -9.00
CA THR A 205 -5.79 -4.86 -8.45
C THR A 205 -6.89 -4.92 -7.38
N PHE A 206 -7.86 -5.82 -7.57
CA PHE A 206 -8.92 -6.08 -6.59
C PHE A 206 -8.31 -6.68 -5.32
N GLY A 207 -7.48 -7.72 -5.45
CA GLY A 207 -6.76 -8.35 -4.34
C GLY A 207 -5.94 -7.36 -3.51
N LYS A 208 -5.17 -6.49 -4.17
CA LYS A 208 -4.40 -5.40 -3.53
C LYS A 208 -5.27 -4.43 -2.73
N GLY A 209 -6.54 -4.25 -3.12
CA GLY A 209 -7.51 -3.43 -2.38
C GLY A 209 -7.86 -4.08 -1.04
N VAL A 210 -8.19 -5.37 -1.07
CA VAL A 210 -8.47 -6.18 0.12
C VAL A 210 -7.25 -6.22 1.05
N GLU A 211 -6.07 -6.59 0.53
CA GLU A 211 -4.82 -6.64 1.29
C GLU A 211 -4.49 -5.31 1.97
N ARG A 212 -4.73 -4.18 1.27
CA ARG A 212 -4.46 -2.85 1.82
C ARG A 212 -5.34 -2.55 3.02
N LEU A 213 -6.61 -2.93 2.99
CA LEU A 213 -7.50 -2.74 4.13
C LEU A 213 -7.01 -3.57 5.32
N LEU A 214 -6.74 -4.86 5.10
CA LEU A 214 -6.23 -5.76 6.13
C LEU A 214 -4.93 -5.23 6.74
N ALA A 215 -3.97 -4.83 5.90
CA ALA A 215 -2.69 -4.28 6.35
C ALA A 215 -2.87 -2.98 7.16
N ARG A 216 -3.78 -2.09 6.77
CA ARG A 216 -4.10 -0.87 7.53
C ARG A 216 -4.64 -1.20 8.92
N ARG A 217 -5.60 -2.12 9.02
CA ARG A 217 -6.17 -2.56 10.30
C ARG A 217 -5.12 -3.23 11.18
N MET A 218 -4.32 -4.14 10.64
CA MET A 218 -3.21 -4.78 11.35
C MET A 218 -2.17 -3.77 11.85
N THR A 219 -1.83 -2.78 11.02
CA THR A 219 -0.87 -1.74 11.40
C THR A 219 -1.42 -0.85 12.50
N ALA A 220 -2.68 -0.43 12.40
CA ALA A 220 -3.34 0.37 13.43
C ALA A 220 -3.40 -0.39 14.76
N ALA A 221 -3.76 -1.67 14.73
CA ALA A 221 -3.72 -2.56 15.87
C ALA A 221 -2.32 -2.65 16.50
N ALA A 222 -1.27 -2.87 15.69
CA ALA A 222 0.10 -2.99 16.16
C ALA A 222 0.65 -1.68 16.77
N LEU A 223 0.18 -0.53 16.28
CA LEU A 223 0.52 0.78 16.84
C LEU A 223 -0.20 1.03 18.17
N CYS A 224 -1.50 0.72 18.26
CA CYS A 224 -2.27 0.90 19.48
C CYS A 224 -1.85 -0.06 20.60
N SER A 225 -1.28 -1.22 20.25
CA SER A 225 -0.73 -2.19 21.19
C SER A 225 0.72 -1.96 21.58
N GLY A 226 1.38 -0.93 21.03
CA GLY A 226 2.78 -0.66 21.33
C GLY A 226 3.74 -1.74 20.81
N LEU A 227 3.28 -2.66 19.96
CA LEU A 227 4.08 -3.76 19.41
C LEU A 227 5.16 -3.28 18.44
N LEU A 228 4.98 -2.09 17.84
CA LEU A 228 5.95 -1.51 16.91
C LEU A 228 6.82 -0.44 17.60
N PRO A 229 8.14 -0.68 17.74
CA PRO A 229 9.06 0.28 18.32
C PRO A 229 9.06 1.61 17.56
N LEU A 230 9.35 2.72 18.26
CA LEU A 230 9.48 4.05 17.65
C LEU A 230 10.60 4.14 16.60
N SER A 231 11.63 3.30 16.74
CA SER A 231 12.76 3.19 15.81
C SER A 231 12.41 2.57 14.46
N VAL A 232 11.21 2.02 14.30
CA VAL A 232 10.72 1.48 13.02
C VAL A 232 9.94 2.57 12.27
N ALA A 233 10.51 3.06 11.17
CA ALA A 233 9.83 4.02 10.28
C ALA A 233 9.42 3.44 8.91
N GLY A 234 9.93 2.28 8.54
CA GLY A 234 9.64 1.66 7.25
C GLY A 234 8.18 1.18 7.16
N ALA A 235 7.46 1.64 6.13
CA ALA A 235 6.07 1.25 5.85
C ALA A 235 5.06 1.51 6.98
N ILE A 236 5.40 2.32 7.98
CA ILE A 236 4.51 2.73 9.06
C ILE A 236 3.89 4.09 8.72
N PRO A 237 2.56 4.25 8.81
CA PRO A 237 1.91 5.55 8.63
C PRO A 237 2.50 6.62 9.54
N SER A 238 2.66 7.83 9.00
CA SER A 238 3.15 9.01 9.73
C SER A 238 4.58 8.87 10.31
N ARG A 239 5.38 7.93 9.78
CA ARG A 239 6.81 7.83 10.05
C ARG A 239 7.58 7.83 8.74
N SER A 240 8.76 8.43 8.74
CA SER A 240 9.60 8.62 7.56
C SER A 240 11.05 8.26 7.83
N ALA A 241 11.80 8.00 6.76
CA ALA A 241 13.24 7.79 6.87
C ALA A 241 13.97 9.04 7.41
N LEU A 242 13.40 10.24 7.21
CA LEU A 242 13.96 11.49 7.73
C LEU A 242 13.90 11.53 9.26
N ASP A 243 12.83 11.00 9.86
CA ASP A 243 12.69 10.97 11.32
C ASP A 243 13.82 10.12 11.95
N LEU A 244 14.16 8.99 11.32
CA LEU A 244 15.29 8.15 11.75
C LEU A 244 16.64 8.83 11.58
N VAL A 245 16.85 9.54 10.45
CA VAL A 245 18.08 10.30 10.21
C VAL A 245 18.23 11.41 11.24
N GLN A 246 17.16 12.12 11.56
CA GLN A 246 17.17 13.19 12.56
C GLN A 246 17.46 12.64 13.96
N SER A 247 16.87 11.50 14.32
CA SER A 247 17.20 10.80 15.58
C SER A 247 18.69 10.44 15.64
N LEU A 248 19.23 9.86 14.57
CA LEU A 248 20.65 9.49 14.50
C LEU A 248 21.58 10.70 14.63
N VAL A 249 21.26 11.81 13.94
CA VAL A 249 22.05 13.04 14.02
C VAL A 249 22.00 13.61 15.44
N HIS A 250 20.82 13.63 16.06
CA HIS A 250 20.65 14.09 17.43
C HIS A 250 21.50 13.28 18.43
N ASP A 251 21.50 11.96 18.29
CA ASP A 251 22.29 11.06 19.13
C ASP A 251 23.80 11.31 18.93
N ALA A 252 24.24 11.42 17.67
CA ALA A 252 25.65 11.66 17.33
C ALA A 252 26.16 13.00 17.89
N GLU A 253 25.39 14.08 17.74
CA GLU A 253 25.74 15.38 18.30
C GLU A 253 25.79 15.37 19.83
N THR A 254 24.85 14.67 20.46
CA THR A 254 24.78 14.57 21.92
C THR A 254 25.98 13.81 22.47
N MET A 255 26.37 12.70 21.83
CA MET A 255 27.61 11.98 22.15
C MET A 255 28.85 12.86 22.01
N ALA A 256 28.95 13.61 20.91
CA ALA A 256 30.07 14.52 20.66
C ALA A 256 30.15 15.63 21.72
N ARG A 257 29.02 16.24 22.10
CA ARG A 257 28.96 17.26 23.17
C ARG A 257 29.40 16.73 24.53
N GLN A 258 29.21 15.44 24.79
CA GLN A 258 29.62 14.77 26.02
C GLN A 258 31.07 14.25 25.97
N GLY A 259 31.79 14.45 24.86
CA GLY A 259 33.16 13.97 24.70
C GLY A 259 33.29 12.48 24.39
N TYR A 260 32.20 11.81 24.02
CA TYR A 260 32.22 10.40 23.61
C TYR A 260 32.53 10.25 22.11
N HIS A 261 33.13 9.13 21.75
CA HIS A 261 33.27 8.69 20.37
C HIS A 261 32.12 7.75 19.98
N GLY A 262 31.56 7.92 18.79
CA GLY A 262 30.47 7.09 18.27
C GLY A 262 30.93 6.10 17.20
N LEU A 263 30.33 4.90 17.20
CA LEU A 263 30.46 3.90 16.14
C LEU A 263 29.09 3.70 15.49
N PHE A 264 29.01 3.85 14.18
CA PHE A 264 27.79 3.58 13.41
C PHE A 264 27.91 2.25 12.68
N VAL A 265 27.00 1.31 12.98
CA VAL A 265 26.95 -0.01 12.37
C VAL A 265 25.71 -0.11 11.49
N THR A 266 25.90 -0.42 10.21
CA THR A 266 24.80 -0.67 9.26
C THR A 266 24.66 -2.16 9.01
N LEU A 267 23.42 -2.62 8.93
CA LEU A 267 23.06 -3.99 8.63
C LEU A 267 22.06 -3.98 7.46
N ASP A 268 22.32 -4.82 6.46
CA ASP A 268 21.42 -5.02 5.32
C ASP A 268 21.16 -6.51 5.16
N ILE A 269 19.88 -6.87 4.99
CA ILE A 269 19.47 -8.26 4.80
C ILE A 269 19.41 -8.52 3.30
N ASP A 270 20.18 -9.51 2.82
CA ASP A 270 20.12 -9.91 1.41
C ASP A 270 18.72 -10.46 1.11
N SER A 271 17.98 -9.74 0.27
CA SER A 271 16.65 -10.11 -0.19
C SER A 271 15.65 -10.37 0.96
N ALA A 272 15.22 -9.31 1.65
CA ALA A 272 14.33 -9.43 2.82
C ALA A 272 13.03 -10.22 2.58
N TYR A 273 12.32 -10.01 1.46
CA TYR A 273 11.01 -10.64 1.22
C TYR A 273 11.09 -12.16 0.97
N PRO A 274 11.99 -12.69 0.11
CA PRO A 274 12.14 -14.14 -0.07
C PRO A 274 12.74 -14.85 1.15
N SER A 275 13.46 -14.13 2.00
CA SER A 275 14.16 -14.69 3.17
C SER A 275 13.25 -14.84 4.40
N VAL A 276 12.00 -14.37 4.36
CA VAL A 276 11.06 -14.55 5.47
C VAL A 276 10.66 -16.01 5.60
N GLN A 277 10.94 -16.61 6.75
CA GLN A 277 10.46 -17.95 7.07
C GLN A 277 8.98 -17.90 7.47
N PRO A 278 8.11 -18.78 6.92
CA PRO A 278 6.69 -18.80 7.26
C PRO A 278 6.42 -18.92 8.76
N SER A 279 7.23 -19.70 9.49
CA SER A 279 7.14 -19.87 10.94
C SER A 279 7.29 -18.56 11.71
N ILE A 280 8.23 -17.70 11.30
CA ILE A 280 8.48 -16.39 11.93
C ILE A 280 7.31 -15.44 11.64
N GLN A 281 6.74 -15.51 10.44
CA GLN A 281 5.57 -14.70 10.07
C GLN A 281 4.33 -15.09 10.91
N PHE A 282 4.10 -16.39 11.13
CA PHE A 282 3.03 -16.87 12.02
C PHE A 282 3.22 -16.42 13.47
N GLN A 283 4.45 -16.44 13.98
CA GLN A 283 4.74 -16.00 15.35
C GLN A 283 4.48 -14.49 15.54
N PHE A 284 4.82 -13.66 14.55
CA PHE A 284 4.52 -12.23 14.59
C PHE A 284 3.01 -11.95 14.54
N GLN A 285 2.26 -12.69 13.71
CA GLN A 285 0.80 -12.60 13.68
C GLN A 285 0.15 -13.05 14.99
N PHE A 286 0.69 -14.10 15.62
CA PHE A 286 0.25 -14.56 16.93
C PHE A 286 0.51 -13.53 18.02
N GLN A 287 1.66 -12.85 18.01
CA GLN A 287 1.96 -11.75 18.94
C GLN A 287 1.02 -10.55 18.77
N ILE A 288 0.65 -10.21 17.53
CA ILE A 288 -0.38 -9.20 17.27
C ILE A 288 -1.72 -9.63 17.87
N LEU A 289 -2.12 -10.89 17.68
CA LEU A 289 -3.36 -11.43 18.22
C LEU A 289 -3.37 -11.44 19.75
N VAL A 290 -2.28 -11.90 20.39
CA VAL A 290 -2.14 -11.92 21.85
C VAL A 290 -2.17 -10.50 22.41
N GLY A 291 -1.42 -9.55 21.83
CA GLY A 291 -1.44 -8.16 22.28
C GLY A 291 -2.82 -7.51 22.12
N LEU A 292 -3.58 -7.86 21.08
CA LEU A 292 -4.97 -7.43 20.92
C LEU A 292 -5.93 -8.07 21.93
N LEU A 293 -5.72 -9.36 22.26
CA LEU A 293 -6.53 -10.07 23.26
C LEU A 293 -6.26 -9.56 24.67
N GLU A 294 -5.00 -9.33 25.04
CA GLU A 294 -4.61 -8.74 26.33
C GLU A 294 -5.25 -7.37 26.51
N GLN A 295 -5.18 -6.49 25.49
CA GLN A 295 -5.87 -5.20 25.53
C GLN A 295 -7.40 -5.31 25.61
N SER A 296 -8.00 -6.32 24.96
CA SER A 296 -9.45 -6.55 25.03
C SER A 296 -9.86 -7.05 26.41
N MET A 297 -9.07 -7.92 27.04
CA MET A 297 -9.31 -8.42 28.40
C MET A 297 -9.13 -7.33 29.46
N GLU A 298 -8.08 -6.51 29.36
CA GLU A 298 -7.86 -5.36 30.24
C GLU A 298 -9.03 -4.36 30.16
N ARG A 299 -9.52 -4.07 28.95
CA ARG A 299 -10.71 -3.20 28.76
C ARG A 299 -11.98 -3.78 29.38
N ARG A 300 -12.19 -5.11 29.34
CA ARG A 300 -13.36 -5.77 29.96
C ARG A 300 -13.27 -5.78 31.48
N LEU A 301 -12.05 -5.89 32.04
CA LEU A 301 -11.82 -5.79 33.48
C LEU A 301 -12.06 -4.35 34.00
N ASP A 302 -11.62 -3.33 33.28
CA ASP A 302 -11.84 -1.92 33.64
C ASP A 302 -13.32 -1.49 33.56
N LEU A 303 -14.10 -2.09 32.65
CA LEU A 303 -15.55 -1.86 32.57
C LEU A 303 -16.29 -2.52 33.74
N GLY A 304 -15.86 -3.70 34.19
CA GLY A 304 -16.44 -4.41 35.33
C GLY A 304 -16.12 -3.79 36.70
N VAL A 305 -15.10 -2.92 36.79
CA VAL A 305 -14.76 -2.18 38.02
C VAL A 305 -15.52 -0.85 38.13
N ARG A 306 -15.98 -0.27 37.01
CA ARG A 306 -16.80 0.96 37.01
C ARG A 306 -18.31 0.72 37.24
N GLU A 307 -18.76 -0.52 37.16
CA GLU A 307 -20.16 -0.92 37.44
C GLU A 307 -20.38 -1.50 38.86
N ARG A 308 -19.44 -1.29 39.79
CA ARG A 308 -19.60 -1.65 41.22
C ARG A 308 -19.47 -0.45 42.14
#